data_AF-A0A820FZ91-F1
#
_entry.id   AF-A0A820FZ91-F1
#
_cell.length_a   1.000
_cell.length_b   1.000
_cell.length_c   1.000
_cell.angle_alpha   90.00
_cell.angle_beta   90.00
_cell.angle_gamma   90.00
#
_symmetry.space_group_name_H-M   'P 1'
#
loop_
_entity.id
_entity.type
_entity.pdbx_description
1 polymer ?
#
loop_
_entity_poly.entity_id
_entity_poly.type
_entity_poly.pdbx_seq_one_letter_code
_entity_poly.pdbx_strand_id
1 'polypeptide(L)'
;MLGEHWTYQQDGARPHIHYLSQKGCIDHFPSFISKDRWPLNSPDLCPFDYSLWNELAKLMNWKKITTKELLQLYVKRCLNFYPIVFLRNPGQQNRAPYAKSCKTKFENGDGPTKIYRDLAGVVSLQTIKKIRNTGSIELSSPPGRPRTARTKANILEAKQRLDQKRVSTRRLAAEMNISKSSIHRILRQDLGCFPYKKIKQPKLTDVQKKEKS
;
A
#
# COMPACT_ATOMS: atom_id res chain seq x y z
N MET A 1 10.36 18.80 22.76
CA MET A 1 11.72 19.14 22.28
C MET A 1 12.40 17.85 21.84
N LEU A 2 13.35 17.91 20.90
CA LEU A 2 14.22 16.75 20.61
C LEU A 2 15.01 16.44 21.90
N GLY A 3 15.15 15.16 22.27
CA GLY A 3 15.90 14.77 23.47
C GLY A 3 17.39 15.15 23.37
N GLU A 4 18.13 15.00 24.46
CA GLU A 4 19.57 15.37 24.54
C GLU A 4 20.46 14.53 23.60
N HIS A 5 19.97 13.39 23.12
CA HIS A 5 20.70 12.48 22.23
C HIS A 5 20.11 12.49 20.82
N TRP A 6 20.70 13.28 19.94
CA TRP A 6 20.39 13.30 18.52
C TRP A 6 21.66 13.28 17.68
N THR A 7 21.55 12.75 16.46
CA THR A 7 22.64 12.68 15.50
C THR A 7 22.29 13.52 14.28
N TYR A 8 23.18 14.44 13.91
CA TYR A 8 23.07 15.20 12.68
C TYR A 8 23.44 14.34 11.46
N GLN A 9 22.66 14.44 10.39
CA GLN A 9 22.92 13.78 9.12
C GLN A 9 22.55 14.74 7.98
N GLN A 10 23.37 14.76 6.94
CA GLN A 10 23.15 15.54 5.72
C GLN A 10 23.66 14.77 4.50
N ASP A 11 23.19 15.13 3.30
CA ASP A 11 23.58 14.52 2.03
C ASP A 11 25.00 14.92 1.58
N GLY A 12 25.52 14.20 0.58
CA GLY A 12 26.90 14.35 0.09
C GLY A 12 27.16 15.54 -0.85
N ALA A 13 26.34 16.60 -0.83
CA ALA A 13 26.58 17.76 -1.68
C ALA A 13 27.96 18.41 -1.40
N ARG A 14 28.59 18.98 -2.43
CA ARG A 14 29.96 19.54 -2.35
C ARG A 14 30.20 20.48 -1.15
N PRO A 15 29.28 21.39 -0.79
CA PRO A 15 29.46 22.23 0.40
C PRO A 15 29.43 21.45 1.72
N HIS A 16 28.66 20.36 1.79
CA HIS A 16 28.48 19.57 3.01
C HIS A 16 29.68 18.66 3.29
N ILE A 17 30.31 18.13 2.24
CA ILE A 17 31.51 17.28 2.35
C ILE A 17 32.80 18.06 2.62
N HIS A 18 32.76 19.40 2.52
CA HIS A 18 33.92 20.24 2.76
C HIS A 18 34.40 20.14 4.21
N TYR A 19 35.72 20.12 4.43
CA TYR A 19 36.30 19.87 5.74
C TYR A 19 35.84 20.88 6.81
N LEU A 20 35.68 22.17 6.45
CA LEU A 20 35.19 23.20 7.37
C LEU A 20 33.75 22.92 7.83
N SER A 21 32.90 22.47 6.91
CA SER A 21 31.52 22.13 7.20
C SER A 21 31.44 20.91 8.12
N GLN A 22 32.22 19.87 7.80
CA GLN A 22 32.31 18.65 8.62
C GLN A 22 32.87 18.95 10.02
N LYS A 23 33.94 19.74 10.12
CA LYS A 23 34.52 20.19 11.40
C LYS A 23 33.51 21.01 12.21
N GLY A 24 32.83 21.96 11.58
CA GLY A 24 31.77 22.72 12.23
C GLY A 24 30.67 21.83 12.82
N CYS A 25 30.26 20.78 12.11
CA CYS A 25 29.28 19.82 12.62
C CYS A 25 29.81 19.03 13.83
N ILE A 26 31.08 18.58 13.77
CA ILE A 26 31.72 17.85 14.87
C ILE A 26 31.83 18.71 16.13
N ASP A 27 32.21 19.98 15.97
CA ASP A 27 32.48 20.88 17.09
C ASP A 27 31.19 21.34 17.81
N HIS A 28 30.03 21.32 17.13
CA HIS A 28 28.78 21.92 17.64
C HIS A 28 27.63 20.94 17.86
N PHE A 29 27.66 19.73 17.28
CA PHE A 29 26.55 18.78 17.37
C PHE A 29 26.88 17.61 18.30
N PRO A 30 25.91 17.12 19.11
CA PRO A 30 26.14 15.99 20.04
C PRO A 30 26.61 14.70 19.34
N SER A 31 26.19 14.50 18.10
CA SER A 31 26.64 13.41 17.24
C SER A 31 26.44 13.79 15.77
N PHE A 32 27.31 13.31 14.88
CA PHE A 32 27.30 13.64 13.46
C PHE A 32 27.72 12.46 12.58
N ILE A 33 26.97 12.19 11.50
CA ILE A 33 27.36 11.24 10.46
C ILE A 33 28.24 11.96 9.44
N SER A 34 29.55 11.72 9.49
CA SER A 34 30.51 12.29 8.54
C SER A 34 30.34 11.73 7.13
N LYS A 35 30.93 12.44 6.16
CA LYS A 35 30.90 12.06 4.73
C LYS A 35 31.37 10.62 4.46
N ASP A 36 32.30 10.11 5.27
CA ASP A 36 32.89 8.78 5.07
C ASP A 36 32.01 7.65 5.61
N ARG A 37 31.03 7.99 6.47
CA ARG A 37 30.04 7.05 7.01
C ARG A 37 28.73 7.03 6.23
N TRP A 38 28.46 8.09 5.45
CA TRP A 38 27.27 8.17 4.62
C TRP A 38 27.54 7.58 3.22
N PRO A 39 26.65 6.75 2.67
CA PRO A 39 26.84 6.22 1.32
C PRO A 39 26.76 7.31 0.25
N LEU A 40 27.63 7.22 -0.75
CA LEU A 40 27.68 8.18 -1.85
C LEU A 40 26.40 8.09 -2.70
N ASN A 41 25.90 9.24 -3.14
CA ASN A 41 24.75 9.37 -4.06
C ASN A 41 23.49 8.63 -3.58
N SER A 42 23.17 8.73 -2.29
CA SER A 42 22.00 8.07 -1.69
C SER A 42 20.89 9.06 -1.27
N PRO A 43 20.23 9.75 -2.22
CA PRO A 43 19.09 10.63 -1.93
C PRO A 43 17.88 9.85 -1.39
N ASP A 44 17.82 8.54 -1.68
CA ASP A 44 16.82 7.59 -1.19
C ASP A 44 16.90 7.33 0.31
N LEU A 45 18.03 7.67 0.94
CA LEU A 45 18.21 7.51 2.38
C LEU A 45 17.93 8.81 3.16
N CYS A 46 17.85 9.95 2.49
CA CYS A 46 17.58 11.24 3.11
C CYS A 46 16.05 11.50 3.19
N PRO A 47 15.43 11.52 4.39
CA PRO A 47 13.98 11.69 4.53
C PRO A 47 13.44 12.98 3.90
N PHE A 48 14.27 14.02 3.83
CA PHE A 48 13.92 15.25 3.15
C PHE A 48 13.77 15.04 1.63
N ASP A 49 14.72 14.34 1.01
CA ASP A 49 14.80 14.18 -0.44
C ASP A 49 13.78 13.17 -0.98
N TYR A 50 13.65 11.99 -0.37
CA TYR A 50 12.69 11.00 -0.88
C TYR A 50 11.24 11.25 -0.46
N SER A 51 10.99 12.11 0.54
CA SER A 51 9.64 12.31 1.09
C SER A 51 9.24 13.78 1.16
N LEU A 52 9.84 14.57 2.05
CA LEU A 52 9.32 15.91 2.37
C LEU A 52 9.25 16.83 1.15
N TRP A 53 10.33 16.93 0.38
CA TRP A 53 10.39 17.85 -0.77
C TRP A 53 9.38 17.47 -1.85
N ASN A 54 9.18 16.17 -2.09
CA ASN A 54 8.19 15.68 -3.06
C ASN A 54 6.76 16.03 -2.62
N GLU A 55 6.44 15.84 -1.35
CA GLU A 55 5.11 16.18 -0.82
C GLU A 55 4.86 17.69 -0.83
N LEU A 56 5.85 18.49 -0.42
CA LEU A 56 5.76 19.95 -0.53
C LEU A 56 5.52 20.37 -1.98
N ALA A 57 6.32 19.86 -2.92
CA ALA A 57 6.20 20.21 -4.33
C ALA A 57 4.82 19.89 -4.95
N LYS A 58 4.16 18.81 -4.51
CA LYS A 58 2.79 18.47 -4.94
C LYS A 58 1.73 19.46 -4.45
N LEU A 59 1.95 20.07 -3.29
CA LEU A 59 1.03 21.04 -2.68
C LEU A 59 1.23 22.46 -3.24
N MET A 60 2.35 22.71 -3.91
CA MET A 60 2.68 24.03 -4.44
C MET A 60 1.87 24.35 -5.70
N ASN A 61 1.25 25.53 -5.72
CA ASN A 61 0.69 26.09 -6.94
C ASN A 61 1.77 26.86 -7.69
N TRP A 62 2.60 26.13 -8.45
CA TRP A 62 3.74 26.68 -9.18
C TRP A 62 3.40 27.84 -10.12
N LYS A 63 2.18 27.88 -10.68
CA LYS A 63 1.71 28.98 -11.54
C LYS A 63 1.57 30.32 -10.80
N LYS A 64 1.41 30.30 -9.48
CA LYS A 64 1.25 31.50 -8.64
C LYS A 64 2.55 31.95 -7.97
N ILE A 65 3.59 31.11 -7.99
CA ILE A 65 4.85 31.38 -7.31
C ILE A 65 5.79 32.01 -8.32
N THR A 66 5.83 33.35 -8.35
CA THR A 66 6.65 34.11 -9.30
C THR A 66 7.84 34.80 -8.64
N THR A 67 7.88 34.85 -7.31
CA THR A 67 8.95 35.50 -6.55
C THR A 67 9.48 34.61 -5.43
N LYS A 68 10.70 34.93 -4.97
CA LYS A 68 11.36 34.24 -3.87
C LYS A 68 10.57 34.38 -2.57
N GLU A 69 10.00 35.55 -2.31
CA GLU A 69 9.22 35.87 -1.11
C GLU A 69 7.94 35.02 -1.07
N LEU A 70 7.27 34.86 -2.23
CA LEU A 70 6.11 33.98 -2.35
C LEU A 70 6.50 32.52 -2.14
N LEU A 71 7.62 32.06 -2.72
CA LEU A 71 8.11 30.71 -2.49
C LEU A 71 8.35 30.44 -1.00
N GLN A 72 9.05 31.34 -0.31
CA GLN A 72 9.32 31.24 1.12
C GLN A 72 8.02 31.22 1.95
N LEU A 73 7.06 32.09 1.64
CA LEU A 73 5.78 32.14 2.33
C LEU A 73 5.01 30.82 2.20
N TYR A 74 4.94 30.28 0.99
CA TYR A 74 4.23 29.02 0.73
C TYR A 74 4.92 27.82 1.36
N VAL A 75 6.25 27.74 1.31
CA VAL A 75 7.03 26.70 2.00
C VAL A 75 6.76 26.75 3.51
N LYS A 76 6.86 27.93 4.14
CA LYS A 76 6.55 28.11 5.57
C LYS A 76 5.12 27.69 5.90
N ARG A 77 4.15 28.05 5.05
CA ARG A 77 2.75 27.67 5.22
C ARG A 77 2.59 26.15 5.16
N CYS A 78 3.17 25.49 4.15
CA CYS A 78 3.09 24.04 4.03
C CYS A 78 3.74 23.32 5.21
N LEU A 79 4.90 23.81 5.70
CA LEU A 79 5.57 23.25 6.86
C LEU A 79 4.77 23.41 8.16
N ASN A 80 4.05 24.53 8.35
CA ASN A 80 3.15 24.70 9.49
C ASN A 80 1.99 23.69 9.51
N PHE A 81 1.56 23.22 8.34
CA PHE A 81 0.49 22.24 8.21
C PHE A 81 1.01 20.80 8.06
N TYR A 82 2.32 20.60 7.83
CA TYR A 82 2.92 19.28 7.73
C TYR A 82 3.16 18.72 9.14
N PRO A 83 2.37 17.75 9.62
CA PRO A 83 2.52 17.25 10.97
C PRO A 83 3.91 16.62 11.13
N ILE A 84 4.64 17.01 12.17
CA ILE A 84 6.00 16.50 12.46
C ILE A 84 6.05 14.96 12.55
N VAL A 85 4.89 14.32 12.80
CA VAL A 85 4.74 12.85 12.83
C VAL A 85 5.11 12.17 11.51
N PHE A 86 5.03 12.86 10.37
CA PHE A 86 5.41 12.30 9.07
C PHE A 86 6.93 12.21 8.89
N LEU A 87 7.71 13.12 9.49
CA LEU A 87 9.17 13.04 9.49
C LEU A 87 9.68 11.90 10.38
N ARG A 88 8.87 11.44 11.35
CA ARG A 88 9.21 10.32 12.25
C ARG A 88 8.96 8.94 11.64
N ASN A 89 8.10 8.83 10.63
CA ASN A 89 7.78 7.57 9.96
C ASN A 89 7.66 7.72 8.42
N PRO A 90 8.75 8.12 7.74
CA PRO A 90 8.72 8.45 6.32
C PRO A 90 8.49 7.24 5.40
N GLY A 91 8.79 6.01 5.85
CA GLY A 91 8.48 4.76 5.14
C GLY A 91 7.02 4.29 5.27
N GLN A 92 6.22 4.92 6.14
CA GLN A 92 4.79 4.67 6.30
C GLN A 92 4.01 5.78 5.58
N GLN A 93 4.28 5.98 4.28
CA GLN A 93 3.44 6.81 3.40
C GLN A 93 2.06 6.18 3.17
N ASN A 94 1.41 5.74 4.24
CA ASN A 94 -0.02 5.55 4.20
C ASN A 94 -0.62 6.95 4.13
N ARG A 95 -1.46 7.19 3.12
CA ARG A 95 -2.45 8.29 3.09
C ARG A 95 -3.47 8.21 4.26
N ALA A 96 -3.30 7.24 5.17
CA ALA A 96 -4.13 6.97 6.35
C ALA A 96 -4.23 8.08 7.41
N PRO A 97 -3.25 8.98 7.67
CA PRO A 97 -3.40 9.97 8.74
C PRO A 97 -4.48 11.01 8.40
N TYR A 98 -4.63 11.37 7.13
CA TYR A 98 -5.73 12.23 6.70
C TYR A 98 -7.08 11.50 6.72
N ALA A 99 -7.12 10.16 6.70
CA ALA A 99 -8.36 9.39 6.87
C ALA A 99 -8.93 9.66 8.24
N LYS A 100 -8.06 9.56 9.25
CA LYS A 100 -8.42 9.79 10.64
C LYS A 100 -8.85 11.24 10.84
N SER A 101 -8.10 12.22 10.31
CA SER A 101 -8.49 13.63 10.37
C SER A 101 -9.80 13.93 9.66
N CYS A 102 -10.03 13.40 8.45
CA CYS A 102 -11.30 13.52 7.74
C CYS A 102 -12.44 12.88 8.54
N LYS A 103 -12.22 11.68 9.08
CA LYS A 103 -13.22 10.92 9.85
C LYS A 103 -13.62 11.67 11.13
N THR A 104 -12.64 12.13 11.91
CA THR A 104 -12.90 12.95 13.11
C THR A 104 -13.63 14.25 12.77
N LYS A 105 -13.28 14.91 11.65
CA LYS A 105 -14.01 16.11 11.22
C LYS A 105 -15.44 15.81 10.77
N PHE A 106 -15.69 14.68 10.12
CA PHE A 106 -17.04 14.22 9.82
C PHE A 106 -17.83 13.89 11.09
N GLU A 107 -17.21 13.25 12.09
CA GLU A 107 -17.81 12.99 13.41
C GLU A 107 -18.18 14.30 14.14
N ASN A 108 -17.37 15.35 13.95
CA ASN A 108 -17.65 16.71 14.44
C ASN A 108 -18.70 17.49 13.62
N GLY A 109 -19.29 16.88 12.59
CA GLY A 109 -20.34 17.48 11.76
C GLY A 109 -19.85 18.35 10.59
N ASP A 110 -18.54 18.37 10.30
CA ASP A 110 -18.00 19.20 9.23
C ASP A 110 -18.37 18.67 7.83
N GLY A 111 -18.83 19.58 6.96
CA GLY A 111 -19.10 19.27 5.56
C GLY A 111 -17.82 19.06 4.72
N PRO A 112 -17.87 18.28 3.62
CA PRO A 112 -16.71 18.00 2.76
C PRO A 112 -15.91 19.23 2.31
N THR A 113 -16.60 20.34 2.00
CA THR A 113 -15.97 21.59 1.56
C THR A 113 -15.21 22.28 2.68
N LYS A 114 -15.72 22.21 3.91
CA LYS A 114 -15.03 22.74 5.10
C LYS A 114 -13.78 21.92 5.38
N ILE A 115 -13.90 20.60 5.38
CA ILE A 115 -12.77 19.68 5.56
C ILE A 115 -11.69 19.92 4.50
N TYR A 116 -12.07 20.12 3.24
CA TYR A 116 -11.12 20.42 2.16
C TYR A 116 -10.33 21.71 2.41
N ARG A 117 -11.01 22.78 2.86
CA ARG A 117 -10.37 24.06 3.19
C ARG A 117 -9.46 23.93 4.40
N ASP A 118 -9.92 23.23 5.45
CA ASP A 118 -9.17 22.99 6.68
C ASP A 118 -7.91 22.14 6.44
N LEU A 119 -7.99 21.20 5.49
CA LEU A 119 -6.85 20.41 5.03
C LEU A 119 -6.05 21.10 3.92
N ALA A 120 -6.31 22.38 3.63
CA ALA A 120 -5.60 23.19 2.64
C ALA A 120 -5.47 22.54 1.24
N GLY A 121 -6.42 21.69 0.85
CA GLY A 121 -6.39 20.98 -0.42
C GLY A 121 -5.42 19.79 -0.51
N VAL A 122 -4.78 19.39 0.60
CA VAL A 122 -3.89 18.22 0.68
C VAL A 122 -4.63 16.93 0.30
N VAL A 123 -5.91 16.83 0.64
CA VAL A 123 -6.81 15.75 0.21
C VAL A 123 -7.83 16.33 -0.75
N SER A 124 -7.97 15.74 -1.94
CA SER A 124 -8.93 16.22 -2.94
C SER A 124 -10.38 16.14 -2.42
N LEU A 125 -11.24 17.05 -2.87
CA LEU A 125 -12.69 17.01 -2.56
C LEU A 125 -13.34 15.68 -2.94
N GLN A 126 -12.92 15.07 -4.05
CA GLN A 126 -13.44 13.77 -4.49
C GLN A 126 -13.07 12.66 -3.50
N THR A 127 -11.82 12.66 -3.01
CA THR A 127 -11.36 11.71 -1.99
C THR A 127 -12.09 11.92 -0.67
N ILE A 128 -12.31 13.16 -0.22
CA ILE A 128 -13.09 13.49 0.99
C ILE A 128 -14.52 12.96 0.88
N LYS A 129 -15.19 13.19 -0.26
CA LYS A 129 -16.53 12.65 -0.54
C LYS A 129 -16.53 11.11 -0.55
N LYS A 130 -15.52 10.49 -1.15
CA LYS A 130 -15.37 9.02 -1.16
C LYS A 130 -15.21 8.47 0.27
N ILE A 131 -14.39 9.10 1.11
CA ILE A 131 -14.22 8.71 2.52
C ILE A 131 -15.55 8.78 3.27
N ARG A 132 -16.32 9.85 3.08
CA ARG A 132 -17.65 9.99 3.68
C ARG A 132 -18.58 8.83 3.32
N ASN A 133 -18.55 8.41 2.06
CA ASN A 133 -19.47 7.39 1.53
C ASN A 133 -19.01 5.96 1.85
N THR A 134 -17.70 5.70 1.85
CA THR A 134 -17.12 4.35 1.94
C THR A 134 -16.45 4.05 3.28
N GLY A 135 -16.20 5.06 4.11
CA GLY A 135 -15.49 4.93 5.38
C GLY A 135 -13.99 4.62 5.27
N SER A 136 -13.46 4.44 4.06
CA SER A 136 -12.08 4.02 3.82
C SER A 136 -11.32 4.96 2.87
N ILE A 137 -10.03 5.19 3.17
CA ILE A 137 -9.08 5.87 2.28
C ILE A 137 -8.41 4.89 1.31
N GLU A 138 -8.42 3.60 1.63
CA GLU A 138 -7.73 2.62 0.79
C GLU A 138 -8.37 2.60 -0.59
N LEU A 139 -7.52 2.83 -1.60
CA LEU A 139 -7.90 2.55 -2.97
C LEU A 139 -8.09 1.04 -3.04
N SER A 140 -9.34 0.59 -3.20
CA SER A 140 -9.60 -0.77 -3.65
C SER A 140 -8.67 -1.05 -4.81
N SER A 141 -7.86 -2.10 -4.74
CA SER A 141 -7.04 -2.51 -5.87
C SER A 141 -7.96 -2.56 -7.10
N PRO A 142 -7.57 -1.94 -8.23
CA PRO A 142 -8.36 -2.00 -9.44
C PRO A 142 -8.73 -3.46 -9.71
N PRO A 143 -9.98 -3.76 -10.12
CA PRO A 143 -10.32 -5.12 -10.49
C PRO A 143 -9.31 -5.59 -11.52
N GLY A 144 -8.55 -6.63 -11.18
CA GLY A 144 -7.56 -7.20 -12.09
C GLY A 144 -8.21 -7.67 -13.39
N ARG A 145 -7.40 -8.05 -14.38
CA ARG A 145 -7.91 -8.50 -15.69
C ARG A 145 -9.10 -9.45 -15.52
N PRO A 146 -10.27 -9.15 -16.13
CA PRO A 146 -11.46 -9.97 -15.95
C PRO A 146 -11.16 -11.42 -16.37
N ARG A 147 -11.58 -12.38 -15.54
CA ARG A 147 -11.43 -13.80 -15.85
C ARG A 147 -12.44 -14.16 -16.95
N THR A 148 -11.95 -14.50 -18.13
CA THR A 148 -12.81 -14.87 -19.26
C THR A 148 -13.22 -16.34 -19.24
N ALA A 149 -12.32 -17.24 -18.80
CA ALA A 149 -12.57 -18.67 -18.84
C ALA A 149 -13.15 -19.26 -17.55
N ARG A 150 -12.81 -18.69 -16.37
CA ARG A 150 -13.26 -19.15 -15.04
C ARG A 150 -14.29 -18.20 -14.44
N THR A 151 -15.34 -17.92 -15.19
CA THR A 151 -16.50 -17.16 -14.73
C THR A 151 -17.41 -18.04 -13.86
N LYS A 152 -18.27 -17.44 -13.04
CA LYS A 152 -19.25 -18.20 -12.24
C LYS A 152 -20.20 -19.03 -13.13
N ALA A 153 -20.58 -18.49 -14.28
CA ALA A 153 -21.40 -19.18 -15.28
C ALA A 153 -20.71 -20.46 -15.78
N ASN A 154 -19.45 -20.35 -16.25
CA ASN A 154 -18.72 -21.52 -16.76
C ASN A 154 -18.47 -22.57 -15.66
N ILE A 155 -18.24 -22.15 -14.41
CA ILE A 155 -18.08 -23.10 -13.29
C ILE A 155 -19.39 -23.86 -13.03
N LEU A 156 -20.52 -23.15 -13.02
CA LEU A 156 -21.84 -23.75 -12.79
C LEU A 156 -22.22 -24.71 -13.92
N GLU A 157 -22.01 -24.29 -15.16
CA GLU A 157 -22.27 -25.10 -16.36
C GLU A 157 -21.39 -26.36 -16.38
N ALA A 158 -20.09 -26.22 -16.09
CA ALA A 158 -19.20 -27.37 -15.96
C ALA A 158 -19.65 -28.36 -14.88
N LYS A 159 -20.14 -27.85 -13.74
CA LYS A 159 -20.67 -28.67 -12.65
C LYS A 159 -21.93 -29.43 -13.08
N GLN A 160 -22.93 -28.71 -13.58
CA GLN A 160 -24.18 -29.30 -14.06
C GLN A 160 -23.90 -30.38 -15.12
N ARG A 161 -22.97 -30.11 -16.02
CA ARG A 161 -22.60 -31.05 -17.07
C ARG A 161 -21.95 -32.32 -16.56
N LEU A 162 -21.12 -32.23 -15.50
CA LEU A 162 -20.51 -33.38 -14.84
C LEU A 162 -21.51 -34.20 -14.04
N ASP A 163 -22.48 -33.54 -13.38
CA ASP A 163 -23.54 -34.18 -12.61
C ASP A 163 -24.46 -35.01 -13.52
N GLN A 164 -24.69 -34.55 -14.76
CA GLN A 164 -25.49 -35.28 -15.74
C GLN A 164 -24.79 -36.52 -16.32
N LYS A 165 -23.52 -36.38 -16.72
CA LYS A 165 -22.80 -37.48 -17.41
C LYS A 165 -21.29 -37.35 -17.30
N ARG A 166 -20.64 -38.47 -16.99
CA ARG A 166 -19.16 -38.60 -16.97
C ARG A 166 -18.58 -38.29 -18.35
N VAL A 167 -17.69 -37.31 -18.42
CA VAL A 167 -16.98 -36.91 -19.64
C VAL A 167 -15.50 -36.65 -19.39
N SER A 168 -14.69 -36.75 -20.44
CA SER A 168 -13.28 -36.38 -20.38
C SER A 168 -13.12 -34.86 -20.38
N THR A 169 -12.03 -34.38 -19.77
CA THR A 169 -11.66 -32.95 -19.77
C THR A 169 -11.58 -32.37 -21.18
N ARG A 170 -11.14 -33.16 -22.16
CA ARG A 170 -11.04 -32.73 -23.56
C ARG A 170 -12.41 -32.54 -24.20
N ARG A 171 -13.35 -33.44 -23.94
CA ARG A 171 -14.72 -33.34 -24.44
C ARG A 171 -15.45 -32.15 -23.81
N LEU A 172 -15.33 -31.98 -22.49
CA LEU A 172 -15.92 -30.85 -21.77
C LEU A 172 -15.38 -29.50 -22.29
N ALA A 173 -14.09 -29.44 -22.63
CA ALA A 173 -13.48 -28.26 -23.24
C ALA A 173 -14.06 -27.92 -24.62
N ALA A 174 -14.32 -28.93 -25.45
CA ALA A 174 -14.94 -28.73 -26.76
C ALA A 174 -16.41 -28.30 -26.64
N GLU A 175 -17.18 -28.93 -25.74
CA GLU A 175 -18.59 -28.61 -25.51
C GLU A 175 -18.78 -27.17 -25.00
N MET A 176 -17.91 -26.70 -24.10
CA MET A 176 -17.99 -25.36 -23.52
C MET A 176 -17.20 -24.29 -24.28
N ASN A 177 -16.54 -24.64 -25.39
CA ASN A 177 -15.66 -23.74 -26.15
C ASN A 177 -14.60 -23.00 -25.31
N ILE A 178 -13.97 -23.71 -24.35
CA ILE A 178 -12.95 -23.18 -23.44
C ILE A 178 -11.68 -24.03 -23.58
N SER A 179 -10.50 -23.44 -23.38
CA SER A 179 -9.26 -24.20 -23.43
C SER A 179 -9.22 -25.34 -22.41
N LYS A 180 -8.65 -26.48 -22.80
CA LYS A 180 -8.47 -27.66 -21.94
C LYS A 180 -7.82 -27.29 -20.59
N SER A 181 -6.84 -26.40 -20.60
CA SER A 181 -6.14 -25.92 -19.40
C SER A 181 -7.06 -25.14 -18.45
N SER A 182 -7.98 -24.35 -18.99
CA SER A 182 -8.96 -23.62 -18.19
C SER A 182 -10.00 -24.54 -17.58
N ILE A 183 -10.54 -25.50 -18.34
CA ILE A 183 -11.42 -26.55 -17.79
C ILE A 183 -10.69 -27.33 -16.70
N HIS A 184 -9.43 -27.73 -16.92
CA HIS A 184 -8.65 -28.44 -15.91
C HIS A 184 -8.49 -27.63 -14.60
N ARG A 185 -8.33 -26.30 -14.70
CA ARG A 185 -8.33 -25.42 -13.52
C ARG A 185 -9.70 -25.35 -12.85
N ILE A 186 -10.79 -25.27 -13.61
CA ILE A 186 -12.17 -25.32 -13.07
C ILE A 186 -12.36 -26.59 -12.25
N LEU A 187 -12.06 -27.75 -12.85
CA LEU A 187 -12.19 -29.05 -12.20
C LEU A 187 -11.37 -29.11 -10.89
N ARG A 188 -10.09 -28.71 -10.93
CA ARG A 188 -9.18 -28.89 -9.79
C ARG A 188 -9.33 -27.83 -8.71
N GLN A 189 -9.56 -26.58 -9.06
CA GLN A 189 -9.51 -25.44 -8.12
C GLN A 189 -10.91 -24.98 -7.68
N ASP A 190 -11.91 -25.05 -8.57
CA ASP A 190 -13.25 -24.53 -8.28
C ASP A 190 -14.21 -25.66 -7.85
N LEU A 191 -14.14 -26.82 -8.51
CA LEU A 191 -15.01 -27.97 -8.24
C LEU A 191 -14.39 -29.03 -7.31
N GLY A 192 -13.11 -28.89 -6.95
CA GLY A 192 -12.44 -29.80 -6.03
C GLY A 192 -12.32 -31.24 -6.53
N CYS A 193 -12.33 -31.45 -7.85
CA CYS A 193 -12.12 -32.77 -8.46
C CYS A 193 -10.64 -33.18 -8.31
N PHE A 194 -10.28 -33.70 -7.14
CA PHE A 194 -8.95 -34.23 -6.86
C PHE A 194 -8.85 -35.70 -7.28
N PRO A 195 -7.66 -36.16 -7.71
CA PRO A 195 -7.44 -37.58 -7.92
C PRO A 195 -7.55 -38.33 -6.58
N TYR A 196 -8.18 -39.50 -6.59
CA TYR A 196 -8.19 -40.40 -5.44
C TYR A 196 -6.75 -40.78 -5.05
N LYS A 197 -6.43 -40.68 -3.76
CA LYS A 197 -5.16 -41.16 -3.20
C LYS A 197 -5.42 -42.41 -2.36
N LYS A 198 -4.64 -43.47 -2.57
CA LYS A 198 -4.68 -44.66 -1.71
C LYS A 198 -4.11 -44.29 -0.33
N ILE A 199 -4.86 -44.54 0.73
CA ILE A 199 -4.43 -44.33 2.13
C ILE A 199 -4.26 -45.72 2.76
N LYS A 200 -3.09 -46.01 3.35
CA LYS A 200 -2.91 -47.22 4.17
C LYS A 200 -3.60 -46.99 5.52
N GLN A 201 -4.63 -47.76 5.82
CA GLN A 201 -5.24 -47.77 7.15
C GLN A 201 -4.70 -48.95 7.98
N PRO A 202 -4.51 -48.79 9.30
CA PRO A 202 -4.19 -49.90 10.18
C PRO A 202 -5.29 -50.97 10.13
N LYS A 203 -4.88 -52.24 10.11
CA LYS A 203 -5.83 -53.36 10.20
C LYS A 203 -6.39 -53.37 11.62
N LEU A 204 -7.71 -53.21 11.77
CA LEU A 204 -8.39 -53.31 13.07
C LEU A 204 -8.11 -54.67 13.69
N THR A 205 -7.61 -54.67 14.93
CA THR A 205 -7.44 -55.90 15.72
C THR A 205 -8.81 -56.40 16.18
N ASP A 206 -8.92 -57.71 16.46
CA ASP A 206 -10.20 -58.32 16.82
C ASP A 206 -10.78 -57.76 18.16
N VAL A 207 -9.91 -57.23 19.01
CA VAL A 207 -10.29 -56.49 20.24
C VAL A 207 -11.05 -55.21 19.91
N GLN A 208 -10.56 -54.42 18.93
CA GLN A 208 -11.18 -53.16 18.51
C GLN A 208 -12.51 -53.37 17.75
N LYS A 209 -12.77 -54.58 17.24
CA LYS A 209 -14.05 -54.92 16.59
C LYS A 209 -15.15 -55.24 17.61
N LYS A 210 -14.78 -55.76 18.79
CA LYS A 210 -15.74 -56.10 19.86
C LYS A 210 -16.31 -54.88 20.58
N GLU A 211 -15.55 -53.79 20.70
CA GLU A 211 -16.00 -52.55 21.36
C GLU A 211 -16.95 -51.69 20.53
N LYS A 212 -17.21 -52.07 19.26
CA LYS A 212 -18.10 -51.34 18.34
C LYS A 212 -19.41 -52.08 18.02
N SER A 213 -19.66 -53.22 18.65
CA SER A 213 -20.93 -53.98 18.54
C SER A 213 -21.77 -53.80 19.79
#